data_AF-B2J2D5-F1
#
_entry.id   AF-B2J2D5-F1
#
_cell.length_a   1.000
_cell.length_b   1.000
_cell.length_c   1.000
_cell.angle_alpha   90.00
_cell.angle_beta   90.00
_cell.angle_gamma   90.00
#
_symmetry.space_group_name_H-M   'P 1'
#
loop_
_entity.id
_entity.type
_entity.pdbx_description
1 polymer ?
#
loop_
_entity_poly.entity_id
_entity_poly.type
_entity_poly.pdbx_seq_one_letter_code
_entity_poly.pdbx_strand_id
1 'polypeptide(L)'
;MANKIHLNKLAEGVTAWNDWRAANPNIDVDLSGVYLVYEISIRNQKKAWRLLTPFISLLVTLFLVHTNVTEHLIYLFENNPLLKINLSAWEELVLYTIIRLSLFFIIMLTLFTGLELMLNYSKGKLNLINIDMNKVNLYGTDLKGVDFRYADLRYADLRNANLSYLEAIGADFDYANFTGACIESWNIDSSTNLNNVKCDYIYYQFNYELDKFNQRRPIDINSIFAPNEFTERIKVIEKALETIDLTFTDGIDWKAFFKSFNELRQQYPEHNIDIQGIERKSNTLIVRLDVNVESVINTVVIKGAIETGFKEFYEINVKFLEDKYRRDLQAKDDDINFYRQQSMEILEIIKQQVTRPINVEKIMSDTYNNNFHKPNISNFANKMEDNARQQANQNIYTSEQKQTLADVSTEIQQLIKQFEQNNPTANESEKIAYVNDETTPSLKRRAIGALQGFSETAIEEFFDNSYINIAKAIIKGWIKPD
;
A
#
# COMPACT_ATOMS: atom_id res chain seq x y z
N MET A 1 -39.92 9.86 -21.13
CA MET A 1 -39.63 11.31 -21.10
C MET A 1 -40.11 11.77 -19.75
N ALA A 2 -39.20 12.25 -18.90
CA ALA A 2 -39.50 12.52 -17.51
C ALA A 2 -40.72 13.41 -17.28
N ASN A 3 -41.35 13.17 -16.12
CA ASN A 3 -42.48 13.96 -15.69
C ASN A 3 -42.01 15.36 -15.25
N LYS A 4 -42.55 16.40 -15.90
CA LYS A 4 -42.21 17.80 -15.62
C LYS A 4 -42.54 18.22 -14.19
N ILE A 5 -43.58 17.65 -13.57
CA ILE A 5 -43.95 17.96 -12.17
C ILE A 5 -42.86 17.44 -11.24
N HIS A 6 -42.39 16.21 -11.44
CA HIS A 6 -41.32 15.63 -10.64
C HIS A 6 -40.01 16.41 -10.82
N LEU A 7 -39.63 16.75 -12.05
CA LEU A 7 -38.45 17.59 -12.31
C LEU A 7 -38.55 18.97 -11.65
N ASN A 8 -39.72 19.59 -11.70
CA ASN A 8 -39.95 20.87 -11.05
C ASN A 8 -39.76 20.76 -9.54
N LYS A 9 -40.24 19.66 -8.95
CA LYS A 9 -40.13 19.40 -7.52
C LYS A 9 -38.69 19.12 -7.10
N LEU A 10 -37.95 18.30 -7.86
CA LEU A 10 -36.54 18.01 -7.59
C LEU A 10 -35.71 19.30 -7.54
N ALA A 11 -35.96 20.24 -8.46
CA ALA A 11 -35.24 21.50 -8.50
C ALA A 11 -35.80 22.60 -7.55
N GLU A 12 -36.68 22.23 -6.62
CA GLU A 12 -36.89 23.00 -5.37
C GLU A 12 -35.83 22.67 -4.31
N GLY A 13 -35.07 21.58 -4.47
CA GLY A 13 -33.98 21.16 -3.59
C GLY A 13 -34.31 19.89 -2.80
N VAL A 14 -33.27 19.30 -2.21
CA VAL A 14 -33.35 18.01 -1.49
C VAL A 14 -34.39 18.02 -0.38
N THR A 15 -34.41 19.06 0.46
CA THR A 15 -35.38 19.16 1.58
C THR A 15 -36.82 19.16 1.06
N ALA A 16 -37.11 20.02 0.08
CA ALA A 16 -38.46 20.13 -0.49
C ALA A 16 -38.89 18.84 -1.20
N TRP A 17 -37.95 18.14 -1.82
CA TRP A 17 -38.17 16.83 -2.44
C TRP A 17 -38.50 15.77 -1.38
N ASN A 18 -37.68 15.66 -0.33
CA ASN A 18 -37.86 14.69 0.74
C ASN A 18 -39.20 14.91 1.48
N ASP A 19 -39.55 16.16 1.80
CA ASP A 19 -40.86 16.49 2.42
C ASP A 19 -42.02 16.04 1.52
N TRP A 20 -41.88 16.23 0.20
CA TRP A 20 -42.89 15.83 -0.76
C TRP A 20 -42.98 14.31 -0.93
N ARG A 21 -41.85 13.61 -0.93
CA ARG A 21 -41.81 12.14 -0.94
C ARG A 21 -42.46 11.56 0.31
N ALA A 22 -42.16 12.12 1.48
CA ALA A 22 -42.78 11.74 2.74
C ALA A 22 -44.31 11.93 2.72
N ALA A 23 -44.78 13.03 2.13
CA ALA A 23 -46.22 13.27 1.95
C ALA A 23 -46.88 12.44 0.84
N ASN A 24 -46.09 11.90 -0.10
CA ASN A 24 -46.58 11.21 -1.29
C ASN A 24 -45.86 9.87 -1.56
N PRO A 25 -45.89 8.92 -0.60
CA PRO A 25 -45.07 7.70 -0.67
C PRO A 25 -45.47 6.74 -1.80
N ASN A 26 -46.70 6.86 -2.32
CA ASN A 26 -47.24 5.97 -3.35
C ASN A 26 -47.14 6.55 -4.78
N ILE A 27 -46.51 7.71 -4.95
CA ILE A 27 -46.34 8.29 -6.29
C ILE A 27 -45.16 7.61 -6.98
N ASP A 28 -45.43 7.07 -8.17
CA ASP A 28 -44.42 6.57 -9.10
C ASP A 28 -43.69 7.74 -9.75
N VAL A 29 -42.44 7.95 -9.34
CA VAL A 29 -41.65 9.09 -9.79
C VAL A 29 -40.90 8.75 -11.06
N ASP A 30 -41.25 9.41 -12.16
CA ASP A 30 -40.53 9.31 -13.43
C ASP A 30 -39.58 10.48 -13.70
N LEU A 31 -38.27 10.20 -13.69
CA LEU A 31 -37.15 11.07 -14.07
C LEU A 31 -36.35 10.49 -15.26
N SER A 32 -36.96 9.61 -16.06
CA SER A 32 -36.30 8.89 -17.16
C SER A 32 -35.83 9.78 -18.32
N GLY A 33 -34.64 9.46 -18.84
CA GLY A 33 -34.07 10.03 -20.07
C GLY A 33 -33.66 11.49 -19.95
N VAL A 34 -33.44 11.98 -18.73
CA VAL A 34 -33.08 13.39 -18.47
C VAL A 34 -31.59 13.54 -18.28
N TYR A 35 -31.05 14.66 -18.75
CA TYR A 35 -29.72 15.12 -18.40
C TYR A 35 -29.80 15.96 -17.12
N LEU A 36 -29.79 15.32 -15.95
CA LEU A 36 -30.16 15.97 -14.69
C LEU A 36 -29.25 17.13 -14.31
N VAL A 37 -27.93 16.96 -14.50
CA VAL A 37 -26.95 18.02 -14.25
C VAL A 37 -27.20 19.23 -15.17
N TYR A 38 -27.42 18.98 -16.45
CA TYR A 38 -27.64 20.03 -17.46
C TYR A 38 -28.97 20.77 -17.24
N GLU A 39 -30.07 20.06 -17.03
CA GLU A 39 -31.41 20.65 -16.85
C GLU A 39 -31.49 21.52 -15.59
N ILE A 40 -30.95 21.05 -14.46
CA ILE A 40 -30.97 21.81 -13.21
C ILE A 40 -30.01 23.01 -13.29
N SER A 41 -28.84 22.84 -13.92
CA SER A 41 -27.91 23.94 -14.19
C SER A 41 -28.55 25.05 -15.03
N ILE A 42 -29.24 24.70 -16.12
CA ILE A 42 -29.98 25.68 -16.95
C ILE A 42 -31.11 26.35 -16.18
N ARG A 43 -31.86 25.62 -15.36
CA ARG A 43 -32.93 26.23 -14.55
C ARG A 43 -32.35 27.23 -13.55
N ASN A 44 -31.23 26.91 -12.92
CA ASN A 44 -30.54 27.81 -12.00
C ASN A 44 -29.99 29.04 -12.73
N GLN A 45 -29.40 28.86 -13.92
CA GLN A 45 -29.02 29.98 -14.79
C GLN A 45 -30.23 30.87 -15.11
N LYS A 46 -31.37 30.30 -15.52
CA LYS A 46 -32.59 31.07 -15.82
C LYS A 46 -33.13 31.83 -14.59
N LYS A 47 -33.10 31.22 -13.39
CA LYS A 47 -33.45 31.90 -12.13
C LYS A 47 -32.50 33.07 -11.84
N ALA A 48 -31.19 32.85 -12.00
CA ALA A 48 -30.19 33.90 -11.81
C ALA A 48 -30.37 35.05 -12.81
N TRP A 49 -30.64 34.75 -14.09
CA TRP A 49 -31.01 35.74 -15.10
C TRP A 49 -32.24 36.55 -14.68
N ARG A 50 -33.30 35.91 -14.17
CA ARG A 50 -34.49 36.63 -13.67
C ARG A 50 -34.16 37.57 -12.50
N LEU A 51 -33.28 37.15 -11.59
CA LEU A 51 -32.84 37.98 -10.46
C LEU A 51 -31.96 39.15 -10.91
N LEU A 52 -31.13 38.97 -11.95
CA LEU A 52 -30.25 40.02 -12.48
C LEU A 52 -30.94 40.95 -13.48
N THR A 53 -32.00 40.50 -14.16
CA THR A 53 -32.76 41.32 -15.13
C THR A 53 -33.13 42.71 -14.59
N PRO A 54 -33.65 42.87 -13.35
CA PRO A 54 -33.93 44.20 -12.80
C PRO A 54 -32.66 45.02 -12.55
N PHE A 55 -31.54 44.41 -12.17
CA PHE A 55 -30.27 45.12 -11.98
C PHE A 55 -29.65 45.56 -13.30
N ILE A 56 -29.72 44.71 -14.33
CA ILE A 56 -29.29 45.04 -15.70
C ILE A 56 -30.17 46.17 -16.25
N SER A 57 -31.49 46.09 -16.06
CA SER A 57 -32.41 47.14 -16.45
C SER A 57 -32.13 48.45 -15.72
N LEU A 58 -31.91 48.41 -14.40
CA LEU A 58 -31.56 49.58 -13.59
C LEU A 58 -30.20 50.16 -14.01
N LEU A 59 -29.22 49.32 -14.35
CA LEU A 59 -27.92 49.73 -14.88
C LEU A 59 -28.06 50.46 -16.22
N VAL A 60 -28.88 49.93 -17.13
CA VAL A 60 -29.19 50.60 -18.41
C VAL A 60 -29.90 51.93 -18.17
N THR A 61 -30.86 52.00 -17.24
CA THR A 61 -31.53 53.24 -16.88
C THR A 61 -30.58 54.24 -16.24
N LEU A 62 -29.72 53.82 -15.31
CA LEU A 62 -28.71 54.67 -14.69
C LEU A 62 -27.67 55.15 -15.70
N PHE A 63 -27.29 54.32 -16.68
CA PHE A 63 -26.42 54.73 -17.79
C PHE A 63 -27.09 55.80 -18.66
N LEU A 64 -28.37 55.64 -19.00
CA LEU A 64 -29.15 56.62 -19.76
C LEU A 64 -29.44 57.91 -18.97
N VAL A 65 -29.58 57.83 -17.64
CA VAL A 65 -29.69 59.01 -16.78
C VAL A 65 -28.32 59.68 -16.64
N HIS A 66 -27.23 58.91 -16.58
CA HIS A 66 -25.88 59.44 -16.45
C HIS A 66 -25.42 60.19 -17.70
N THR A 67 -25.82 59.78 -18.91
CA THR A 67 -25.60 60.59 -20.12
C THR A 67 -26.22 61.99 -19.99
N ASN A 68 -27.39 62.10 -19.36
CA ASN A 68 -28.00 63.40 -19.07
C ASN A 68 -27.27 64.15 -17.93
N VAL A 69 -26.77 63.44 -16.91
CA VAL A 69 -25.99 64.04 -15.81
C VAL A 69 -24.63 64.56 -16.30
N THR A 70 -23.99 63.89 -17.26
CA THR A 70 -22.74 64.39 -17.87
C THR A 70 -22.97 65.69 -18.63
N GLU A 71 -24.08 65.83 -19.37
CA GLU A 71 -24.45 67.11 -19.99
C GLU A 71 -24.71 68.19 -18.93
N HIS A 72 -25.35 67.83 -17.82
CA HIS A 72 -25.65 68.75 -16.73
C HIS A 72 -24.40 69.17 -15.93
N LEU A 73 -23.42 68.28 -15.76
CA LEU A 73 -22.13 68.57 -15.10
C LEU A 73 -21.24 69.46 -15.97
N ILE A 74 -21.17 69.20 -17.29
CA ILE A 74 -20.50 70.10 -18.25
C ILE A 74 -21.11 71.50 -18.15
N TYR A 75 -22.44 71.59 -18.22
CA TYR A 75 -23.16 72.85 -18.05
C TYR A 75 -22.87 73.52 -16.69
N LEU A 76 -22.77 72.74 -15.61
CA LEU A 76 -22.47 73.25 -14.26
C LEU A 76 -21.04 73.79 -14.16
N PHE A 77 -20.04 73.13 -14.74
CA PHE A 77 -18.65 73.58 -14.75
C PHE A 77 -18.44 74.82 -15.62
N GLU A 78 -19.09 74.90 -16.78
CA GLU A 78 -19.06 76.07 -17.66
C GLU A 78 -19.68 77.31 -17.01
N ASN A 79 -20.72 77.12 -16.18
CA ASN A 79 -21.55 78.21 -15.67
C ASN A 79 -21.39 78.53 -14.18
N ASN A 80 -20.58 77.80 -13.40
CA ASN A 80 -20.31 78.14 -12.00
C ASN A 80 -19.07 79.04 -11.84
N PRO A 81 -19.21 80.30 -11.38
CA PRO A 81 -18.09 81.24 -11.28
C PRO A 81 -17.04 80.84 -10.23
N LEU A 82 -17.40 80.00 -9.25
CA LEU A 82 -16.49 79.49 -8.21
C LEU A 82 -15.64 78.30 -8.65
N LEU A 83 -16.02 77.64 -9.75
CA LEU A 83 -15.34 76.45 -10.28
C LEU A 83 -14.75 76.69 -11.67
N LYS A 84 -14.52 77.97 -12.04
CA LYS A 84 -13.89 78.42 -13.29
C LYS A 84 -12.46 77.89 -13.42
N ILE A 85 -12.34 76.60 -13.66
CA ILE A 85 -11.15 75.96 -14.16
C ILE A 85 -11.35 75.99 -15.67
N ASN A 86 -10.55 76.80 -16.36
CA ASN A 86 -10.59 76.89 -17.81
C ASN A 86 -9.95 75.63 -18.38
N LEU A 87 -10.72 74.54 -18.39
CA LEU A 87 -10.32 73.30 -19.03
C LEU A 87 -10.32 73.57 -20.52
N SER A 88 -9.19 73.34 -21.18
CA SER A 88 -9.19 73.37 -22.64
C SER A 88 -10.16 72.30 -23.16
N ALA A 89 -10.73 72.50 -24.35
CA ALA A 89 -11.65 71.52 -24.95
C ALA A 89 -11.07 70.09 -24.98
N TRP A 90 -9.73 69.97 -25.01
CA TRP A 90 -9.01 68.71 -24.89
C TRP A 90 -9.05 68.12 -23.48
N GLU A 91 -8.93 68.90 -22.42
CA GLU A 91 -8.97 68.42 -21.03
C GLU A 91 -10.39 67.99 -20.60
N GLU A 92 -11.43 68.67 -21.08
CA GLU A 92 -12.83 68.24 -20.88
C GLU A 92 -13.11 66.93 -21.61
N LEU A 93 -12.67 66.82 -22.86
CA LEU A 93 -12.79 65.59 -23.65
C LEU A 93 -12.07 64.42 -22.97
N VAL A 94 -10.88 64.68 -22.41
CA VAL A 94 -10.08 63.68 -21.68
C VAL A 94 -10.78 63.26 -20.39
N LEU A 95 -11.26 64.20 -19.57
CA LEU A 95 -11.96 63.89 -18.32
C LEU A 95 -13.27 63.13 -18.58
N TYR A 96 -14.04 63.56 -19.59
CA TYR A 96 -15.25 62.87 -20.06
C TYR A 96 -14.94 61.44 -20.50
N THR A 97 -13.87 61.26 -21.26
CA THR A 97 -13.44 59.94 -21.74
C THR A 97 -12.99 59.05 -20.59
N ILE A 98 -12.26 59.58 -19.60
CA ILE A 98 -11.80 58.83 -18.42
C ILE A 98 -12.98 58.38 -17.56
N ILE A 99 -13.96 59.24 -17.28
CA ILE A 99 -15.15 58.88 -16.49
C ILE A 99 -15.97 57.81 -17.22
N ARG A 100 -16.18 57.97 -18.54
CA ARG A 100 -16.93 57.01 -19.36
C ARG A 100 -16.25 55.64 -19.40
N LEU A 101 -14.93 55.61 -19.56
CA LEU A 101 -14.15 54.36 -19.55
C LEU A 101 -14.16 53.70 -18.16
N SER A 102 -14.10 54.49 -17.08
CA SER A 102 -14.12 53.97 -15.71
C SER A 102 -15.47 53.37 -15.34
N LEU A 103 -16.58 54.01 -15.72
CA LEU A 103 -17.92 53.46 -15.54
C LEU A 103 -18.15 52.22 -16.40
N PHE A 104 -17.74 52.26 -17.68
CA PHE A 104 -17.80 51.08 -18.54
C PHE A 104 -17.04 49.90 -17.93
N PHE A 105 -15.86 50.15 -17.38
CA PHE A 105 -15.05 49.13 -16.71
C PHE A 105 -15.74 48.56 -15.47
N ILE A 106 -16.36 49.37 -14.61
CA ILE A 106 -17.11 48.89 -13.42
C ILE A 106 -18.35 48.07 -13.83
N ILE A 107 -19.07 48.48 -14.87
CA ILE A 107 -20.23 47.76 -15.41
C ILE A 107 -19.77 46.41 -16.01
N MET A 108 -18.70 46.42 -16.79
CA MET A 108 -18.14 45.19 -17.35
C MET A 108 -17.58 44.28 -16.26
N LEU A 109 -16.96 44.82 -15.20
CA LEU A 109 -16.45 44.04 -14.07
C LEU A 109 -17.59 43.38 -13.28
N THR A 110 -18.71 44.06 -13.05
CA THR A 110 -19.89 43.48 -12.38
C THR A 110 -20.61 42.44 -13.24
N LEU A 111 -20.73 42.68 -14.55
CA LEU A 111 -21.25 41.68 -15.50
C LEU A 111 -20.32 40.48 -15.61
N PHE A 112 -19.01 40.70 -15.65
CA PHE A 112 -18.00 39.64 -15.78
C PHE A 112 -17.90 38.82 -14.49
N THR A 113 -17.85 39.45 -13.31
CA THR A 113 -17.88 38.73 -12.02
C THR A 113 -19.20 37.99 -11.81
N GLY A 114 -20.34 38.55 -12.22
CA GLY A 114 -21.63 37.86 -12.20
C GLY A 114 -21.68 36.66 -13.16
N LEU A 115 -21.10 36.81 -14.36
CA LEU A 115 -20.97 35.73 -15.34
C LEU A 115 -20.00 34.65 -14.86
N GLU A 116 -18.89 35.01 -14.23
CA GLU A 116 -17.91 34.10 -13.64
C GLU A 116 -18.51 33.33 -12.46
N LEU A 117 -19.31 34.00 -11.61
CA LEU A 117 -20.09 33.35 -10.56
C LEU A 117 -21.13 32.38 -11.15
N MET A 118 -21.81 32.75 -12.25
CA MET A 118 -22.76 31.88 -12.94
C MET A 118 -22.10 30.69 -13.63
N LEU A 119 -20.94 30.89 -14.26
CA LEU A 119 -20.16 29.83 -14.90
C LEU A 119 -19.61 28.87 -13.84
N ASN A 120 -19.17 29.37 -12.67
CA ASN A 120 -18.80 28.54 -11.53
C ASN A 120 -20.00 27.81 -10.91
N TYR A 121 -21.18 28.44 -10.83
CA TYR A 121 -22.41 27.78 -10.37
C TYR A 121 -22.88 26.68 -11.33
N SER A 122 -22.63 26.82 -12.63
CA SER A 122 -22.92 25.81 -13.65
C SER A 122 -21.91 24.66 -13.72
N LYS A 123 -20.74 24.82 -13.08
CA LYS A 123 -19.70 23.79 -12.92
C LYS A 123 -19.85 22.99 -11.62
N GLY A 124 -20.83 23.31 -10.77
CA GLY A 124 -21.10 22.56 -9.55
C GLY A 124 -21.68 21.18 -9.86
N LYS A 125 -21.12 20.13 -9.28
CA LYS A 125 -21.77 18.81 -9.18
C LYS A 125 -23.18 19.01 -8.62
N LEU A 126 -24.18 18.37 -9.23
CA LEU A 126 -25.55 18.42 -8.72
C LEU A 126 -25.58 17.74 -7.35
N ASN A 127 -25.73 18.54 -6.29
CA ASN A 127 -25.76 18.04 -4.91
C ASN A 127 -27.14 17.51 -4.55
N LEU A 128 -27.24 16.19 -4.39
CA LEU A 128 -28.42 15.46 -3.96
C LEU A 128 -28.09 14.58 -2.74
N ILE A 129 -27.21 15.04 -1.86
CA ILE A 129 -26.84 14.33 -0.63
C ILE A 129 -28.09 14.12 0.24
N ASN A 130 -28.26 12.92 0.83
CA ASN A 130 -29.42 12.55 1.65
C ASN A 130 -30.80 12.58 0.95
N ILE A 131 -30.85 12.53 -0.38
CA ILE A 131 -32.14 12.56 -1.10
C ILE A 131 -32.88 11.21 -1.02
N ASP A 132 -34.22 11.25 -0.91
CA ASP A 132 -35.09 10.08 -1.05
C ASP A 132 -35.45 9.84 -2.52
N MET A 133 -34.69 8.98 -3.18
CA MET A 133 -34.94 8.49 -4.54
C MET A 133 -35.51 7.06 -4.55
N ASN A 134 -36.19 6.65 -3.46
CA ASN A 134 -36.79 5.32 -3.36
C ASN A 134 -37.79 5.07 -4.50
N LYS A 135 -37.65 3.95 -5.22
CA LYS A 135 -38.52 3.54 -6.35
C LYS A 135 -38.58 4.54 -7.51
N VAL A 136 -37.62 5.45 -7.63
CA VAL A 136 -37.60 6.43 -8.74
C VAL A 136 -37.18 5.75 -10.03
N ASN A 137 -37.88 6.07 -11.12
CA ASN A 137 -37.47 5.69 -12.47
C ASN A 137 -36.45 6.69 -13.01
N LEU A 138 -35.20 6.25 -13.10
CA LEU A 138 -34.02 6.95 -13.65
C LEU A 138 -33.52 6.27 -14.94
N TYR A 139 -34.40 5.57 -15.65
CA TYR A 139 -34.06 4.85 -16.88
C TYR A 139 -33.44 5.82 -17.90
N GLY A 140 -32.24 5.49 -18.39
CA GLY A 140 -31.55 6.25 -19.43
C GLY A 140 -31.14 7.66 -19.03
N THR A 141 -31.14 7.98 -17.74
CA THR A 141 -30.84 9.32 -17.23
C THR A 141 -29.33 9.54 -17.18
N ASP A 142 -28.89 10.75 -17.52
CA ASP A 142 -27.49 11.16 -17.34
C ASP A 142 -27.28 11.75 -15.93
N LEU A 143 -26.61 10.96 -15.10
CA LEU A 143 -26.26 11.23 -13.71
C LEU A 143 -24.75 11.47 -13.55
N LYS A 144 -24.05 11.79 -14.65
CA LYS A 144 -22.61 12.00 -14.64
C LYS A 144 -22.20 13.05 -13.61
N GLY A 145 -21.36 12.68 -12.65
CA GLY A 145 -20.84 13.63 -11.64
C GLY A 145 -21.85 14.11 -10.60
N VAL A 146 -23.03 13.51 -10.50
CA VAL A 146 -24.02 13.84 -9.45
C VAL A 146 -23.50 13.37 -8.09
N ASP A 147 -23.81 14.13 -7.04
CA ASP A 147 -23.47 13.78 -5.65
C ASP A 147 -24.69 13.21 -4.93
N PHE A 148 -24.72 11.88 -4.78
CA PHE A 148 -25.74 11.08 -4.12
C PHE A 148 -25.27 10.50 -2.78
N ARG A 149 -24.27 11.10 -2.12
CA ARG A 149 -23.84 10.58 -0.81
C ARG A 149 -25.01 10.46 0.16
N TYR A 150 -25.11 9.32 0.83
CA TYR A 150 -26.20 9.01 1.77
C TYR A 150 -27.63 9.06 1.18
N ALA A 151 -27.78 9.01 -0.15
CA ALA A 151 -29.10 8.98 -0.79
C ALA A 151 -29.77 7.60 -0.64
N ASP A 152 -31.11 7.59 -0.52
CA ASP A 152 -31.92 6.36 -0.60
C ASP A 152 -32.33 6.13 -2.05
N LEU A 153 -31.70 5.17 -2.72
CA LEU A 153 -31.96 4.75 -4.11
C LEU A 153 -32.55 3.33 -4.16
N ARG A 154 -33.12 2.86 -3.05
CA ARG A 154 -33.67 1.50 -3.00
C ARG A 154 -34.78 1.34 -4.03
N TYR A 155 -34.81 0.20 -4.73
CA TYR A 155 -35.75 -0.09 -5.82
C TYR A 155 -35.70 0.90 -7.00
N ALA A 156 -34.69 1.76 -7.12
CA ALA A 156 -34.59 2.67 -8.25
C ALA A 156 -34.30 1.92 -9.56
N ASP A 157 -34.90 2.39 -10.66
CA ASP A 157 -34.63 1.88 -12.00
C ASP A 157 -33.55 2.74 -12.67
N LEU A 158 -32.30 2.26 -12.66
CA LEU A 158 -31.13 2.93 -13.21
C LEU A 158 -30.65 2.28 -14.52
N ARG A 159 -31.53 1.52 -15.19
CA ARG A 159 -31.17 0.85 -16.43
C ARG A 159 -30.74 1.85 -17.49
N ASN A 160 -29.65 1.55 -18.19
CA ASN A 160 -29.05 2.41 -19.21
C ASN A 160 -28.69 3.83 -18.74
N ALA A 161 -28.60 4.08 -17.42
CA ALA A 161 -28.21 5.37 -16.90
C ALA A 161 -26.69 5.60 -17.04
N ASN A 162 -26.28 6.86 -17.19
CA ASN A 162 -24.88 7.24 -17.12
C ASN A 162 -24.51 7.61 -15.67
N LEU A 163 -23.78 6.73 -14.98
CA LEU A 163 -23.31 6.92 -13.60
C LEU A 163 -21.81 7.30 -13.56
N SER A 164 -21.23 7.73 -14.68
CA SER A 164 -19.82 8.10 -14.73
C SER A 164 -19.51 9.20 -13.70
N TYR A 165 -18.44 9.05 -12.91
CA TYR A 165 -18.03 9.99 -11.86
C TYR A 165 -19.08 10.28 -10.77
N LEU A 166 -20.09 9.41 -10.61
CA LEU A 166 -21.09 9.56 -9.56
C LEU A 166 -20.44 9.46 -8.16
N GLU A 167 -20.80 10.34 -7.24
CA GLU A 167 -20.44 10.19 -5.81
C GLU A 167 -21.59 9.51 -5.08
N ALA A 168 -21.39 8.28 -4.59
CA ALA A 168 -22.45 7.47 -3.96
C ALA A 168 -22.01 6.78 -2.67
N ILE A 169 -21.00 7.34 -1.98
CA ILE A 169 -20.58 6.94 -0.64
C ILE A 169 -21.79 6.95 0.32
N GLY A 170 -22.02 5.84 1.01
CA GLY A 170 -23.13 5.68 1.95
C GLY A 170 -24.52 5.65 1.32
N ALA A 171 -24.64 5.67 -0.01
CA ALA A 171 -25.92 5.56 -0.69
C ALA A 171 -26.50 4.14 -0.58
N ASP A 172 -27.82 4.03 -0.54
CA ASP A 172 -28.54 2.77 -0.43
C ASP A 172 -29.18 2.38 -1.77
N PHE A 173 -28.62 1.38 -2.45
CA PHE A 173 -29.13 0.85 -3.71
C PHE A 173 -29.82 -0.52 -3.56
N ASP A 174 -30.31 -0.87 -2.36
CA ASP A 174 -30.97 -2.16 -2.16
C ASP A 174 -32.10 -2.38 -3.19
N TYR A 175 -32.08 -3.51 -3.90
CA TYR A 175 -33.01 -3.83 -5.00
C TYR A 175 -33.01 -2.88 -6.21
N ALA A 176 -32.05 -1.98 -6.36
CA ALA A 176 -31.93 -1.14 -7.55
C ALA A 176 -31.55 -1.96 -8.80
N ASN A 177 -31.84 -1.44 -9.99
CA ASN A 177 -31.52 -2.10 -11.26
C ASN A 177 -30.52 -1.29 -12.09
N PHE A 178 -29.30 -1.81 -12.25
CA PHE A 178 -28.20 -1.16 -12.97
C PHE A 178 -27.98 -1.72 -14.39
N THR A 179 -28.91 -2.53 -14.90
CA THR A 179 -28.71 -3.21 -16.18
C THR A 179 -28.47 -2.22 -17.32
N GLY A 180 -27.29 -2.30 -17.93
CA GLY A 180 -26.84 -1.44 -19.02
C GLY A 180 -26.34 -0.06 -18.62
N ALA A 181 -26.21 0.23 -17.31
CA ALA A 181 -25.64 1.49 -16.86
C ALA A 181 -24.12 1.56 -17.12
N CYS A 182 -23.58 2.79 -17.15
CA CYS A 182 -22.13 3.03 -17.20
C CYS A 182 -21.63 3.51 -15.84
N ILE A 183 -20.60 2.86 -15.28
CA ILE A 183 -20.04 3.14 -13.95
C ILE A 183 -18.58 3.62 -14.02
N GLU A 184 -18.20 4.32 -15.09
CA GLU A 184 -16.84 4.85 -15.27
C GLU A 184 -16.47 5.76 -14.10
N SER A 185 -15.46 5.37 -13.32
CA SER A 185 -14.97 6.18 -12.19
C SER A 185 -16.06 6.60 -11.20
N TRP A 186 -17.11 5.79 -11.03
CA TRP A 186 -18.04 6.01 -9.92
C TRP A 186 -17.31 5.87 -8.59
N ASN A 187 -17.78 6.58 -7.56
CA ASN A 187 -17.16 6.61 -6.25
C ASN A 187 -18.11 6.04 -5.20
N ILE A 188 -17.74 4.88 -4.68
CA ILE A 188 -18.46 4.09 -3.68
C ILE A 188 -17.44 3.53 -2.69
N ASP A 189 -17.90 3.14 -1.51
CA ASP A 189 -17.07 2.53 -0.48
C ASP A 189 -17.85 1.44 0.27
N SER A 190 -17.24 0.86 1.30
CA SER A 190 -17.86 -0.16 2.14
C SER A 190 -19.16 0.26 2.84
N SER A 191 -19.50 1.56 2.87
CA SER A 191 -20.78 2.07 3.38
C SER A 191 -21.89 2.11 2.33
N THR A 192 -21.56 2.01 1.04
CA THR A 192 -22.55 1.93 -0.04
C THR A 192 -23.26 0.57 -0.05
N ASN A 193 -24.58 0.57 0.09
CA ASN A 193 -25.36 -0.67 0.09
C ASN A 193 -25.72 -1.10 -1.34
N LEU A 194 -25.09 -2.17 -1.83
CA LEU A 194 -25.37 -2.80 -3.12
C LEU A 194 -26.10 -4.15 -3.00
N ASN A 195 -26.76 -4.40 -1.88
CA ASN A 195 -27.51 -5.65 -1.67
C ASN A 195 -28.63 -5.80 -2.69
N ASN A 196 -28.86 -7.03 -3.14
CA ASN A 196 -29.94 -7.36 -4.07
C ASN A 196 -29.98 -6.55 -5.38
N VAL A 197 -28.90 -5.84 -5.73
CA VAL A 197 -28.82 -5.08 -6.98
C VAL A 197 -28.96 -6.03 -8.16
N LYS A 198 -29.88 -5.70 -9.05
CA LYS A 198 -30.00 -6.39 -10.33
C LYS A 198 -29.06 -5.73 -11.34
N CYS A 199 -28.19 -6.52 -11.95
CA CYS A 199 -27.36 -6.07 -13.05
C CYS A 199 -27.14 -7.23 -14.02
N ASP A 200 -27.82 -7.24 -15.16
CA ASP A 200 -27.61 -8.30 -16.16
C ASP A 200 -26.32 -8.03 -16.96
N TYR A 201 -25.98 -6.75 -17.17
CA TYR A 201 -24.70 -6.30 -17.76
C TYR A 201 -24.42 -4.85 -17.39
N ILE A 202 -23.17 -4.42 -17.48
CA ILE A 202 -22.70 -3.08 -17.12
C ILE A 202 -21.65 -2.58 -18.12
N TYR A 203 -21.39 -1.27 -18.15
CA TYR A 203 -20.29 -0.65 -18.90
C TYR A 203 -19.30 0.01 -17.93
N TYR A 204 -18.01 -0.20 -18.16
CA TYR A 204 -16.95 0.37 -17.30
C TYR A 204 -16.39 1.69 -17.81
N GLN A 205 -16.74 2.10 -19.03
CA GLN A 205 -16.19 3.31 -19.63
C GLN A 205 -17.26 4.01 -20.49
N PHE A 206 -17.10 5.33 -20.61
CA PHE A 206 -17.84 6.16 -21.57
C PHE A 206 -16.88 6.63 -22.68
N ASN A 207 -17.24 6.43 -23.94
CA ASN A 207 -16.51 7.02 -25.06
C ASN A 207 -17.06 8.42 -25.36
N TYR A 208 -16.29 9.44 -24.99
CA TYR A 208 -16.64 10.85 -25.18
C TYR A 208 -16.66 11.32 -26.63
N GLU A 209 -15.93 10.67 -27.52
CA GLU A 209 -15.91 11.03 -28.95
C GLU A 209 -17.14 10.51 -29.68
N LEU A 210 -17.61 9.32 -29.29
CA LEU A 210 -18.73 8.63 -29.92
C LEU A 210 -20.06 8.79 -29.17
N ASP A 211 -20.05 9.43 -28.00
CA ASP A 211 -21.19 9.60 -27.10
C ASP A 211 -21.86 8.25 -26.76
N LYS A 212 -21.04 7.24 -26.45
CA LYS A 212 -21.49 5.84 -26.27
C LYS A 212 -20.79 5.15 -25.12
N PHE A 213 -21.56 4.33 -24.40
CA PHE A 213 -21.00 3.41 -23.42
C PHE A 213 -20.11 2.36 -24.10
N ASN A 214 -18.95 2.09 -23.53
CA ASN A 214 -18.00 1.10 -24.01
C ASN A 214 -17.51 0.20 -22.86
N GLN A 215 -16.74 -0.83 -23.21
CA GLN A 215 -16.28 -1.85 -22.26
C GLN A 215 -17.42 -2.57 -21.50
N ARG A 216 -18.40 -3.11 -22.24
CA ARG A 216 -19.46 -3.94 -21.65
C ARG A 216 -18.87 -5.13 -20.88
N ARG A 217 -19.49 -5.48 -19.76
CA ARG A 217 -19.31 -6.75 -19.05
C ARG A 217 -20.69 -7.38 -18.76
N PRO A 218 -20.86 -8.70 -18.96
CA PRO A 218 -19.93 -9.62 -19.63
C PRO A 218 -19.54 -9.17 -21.05
N ILE A 219 -18.35 -9.58 -21.53
CA ILE A 219 -17.84 -9.14 -22.84
C ILE A 219 -18.74 -9.65 -23.96
N ASP A 220 -19.21 -10.90 -23.84
CA ASP A 220 -20.19 -11.48 -24.75
C ASP A 220 -21.57 -10.81 -24.55
N ILE A 221 -22.08 -10.22 -25.64
CA ILE A 221 -23.36 -9.51 -25.69
C ILE A 221 -24.56 -10.40 -25.34
N ASN A 222 -24.46 -11.71 -25.59
CA ASN A 222 -25.52 -12.67 -25.29
C ASN A 222 -25.46 -13.20 -23.85
N SER A 223 -24.39 -12.88 -23.12
CA SER A 223 -24.20 -13.28 -21.73
C SER A 223 -24.66 -12.19 -20.76
N ILE A 224 -25.13 -12.64 -19.60
CA ILE A 224 -25.51 -11.82 -18.46
C ILE A 224 -24.77 -12.28 -17.21
N PHE A 225 -24.60 -11.39 -16.24
CA PHE A 225 -24.08 -11.76 -14.93
C PHE A 225 -25.00 -12.78 -14.25
N ALA A 226 -24.41 -13.74 -13.54
CA ALA A 226 -25.17 -14.57 -12.62
C ALA A 226 -25.71 -13.73 -11.44
N PRO A 227 -26.75 -14.20 -10.73
CA PRO A 227 -27.26 -13.52 -9.54
C PRO A 227 -26.11 -13.16 -8.57
N ASN A 228 -26.07 -11.91 -8.14
CA ASN A 228 -25.04 -11.31 -7.27
C ASN A 228 -23.61 -11.25 -7.82
N GLU A 229 -23.32 -11.78 -9.01
CA GLU A 229 -21.95 -11.80 -9.57
C GLU A 229 -21.39 -10.37 -9.73
N PHE A 230 -22.20 -9.44 -10.21
CA PHE A 230 -21.82 -8.03 -10.32
C PHE A 230 -21.41 -7.45 -8.96
N THR A 231 -22.27 -7.59 -7.95
CA THR A 231 -22.02 -7.04 -6.61
C THR A 231 -20.79 -7.67 -5.96
N GLU A 232 -20.59 -8.98 -6.09
CA GLU A 232 -19.40 -9.66 -5.57
C GLU A 232 -18.11 -9.18 -6.26
N ARG A 233 -18.15 -8.94 -7.59
CA ARG A 233 -17.02 -8.35 -8.31
C ARG A 233 -16.69 -6.95 -7.81
N ILE A 234 -17.70 -6.11 -7.58
CA ILE A 234 -17.51 -4.75 -7.05
C ILE A 234 -16.90 -4.80 -5.64
N LYS A 235 -17.43 -5.63 -4.74
CA LYS A 235 -16.89 -5.81 -3.38
C LYS A 235 -15.43 -6.26 -3.38
N VAL A 236 -15.04 -7.15 -4.29
CA VAL A 236 -13.64 -7.58 -4.43
C VAL A 236 -12.75 -6.41 -4.89
N ILE A 237 -13.23 -5.60 -5.83
CA ILE A 237 -12.51 -4.41 -6.31
C ILE A 237 -12.39 -3.36 -5.20
N GLU A 238 -13.46 -3.07 -4.47
CA GLU A 238 -13.45 -2.14 -3.33
C GLU A 238 -12.45 -2.58 -2.25
N LYS A 239 -12.53 -3.85 -1.83
CA LYS A 239 -11.61 -4.40 -0.83
C LYS A 239 -10.15 -4.36 -1.30
N ALA A 240 -9.90 -4.57 -2.60
CA ALA A 240 -8.55 -4.43 -3.15
C ALA A 240 -8.09 -2.96 -3.22
N LEU A 241 -9.01 -2.04 -3.52
CA LEU A 241 -8.78 -0.60 -3.52
C LEU A 241 -8.61 -0.04 -2.10
N GLU A 242 -9.05 -0.75 -1.06
CA GLU A 242 -8.87 -0.40 0.36
C GLU A 242 -7.47 -0.75 0.89
N THR A 243 -6.73 -1.64 0.24
CA THR A 243 -5.44 -2.16 0.73
C THR A 243 -4.22 -1.65 -0.04
N ILE A 244 -3.02 -1.72 0.56
CA ILE A 244 -1.73 -1.48 -0.11
C ILE A 244 -0.98 -2.80 -0.23
N ASP A 245 -0.61 -3.20 -1.45
CA ASP A 245 0.14 -4.43 -1.70
C ASP A 245 1.65 -4.15 -1.83
N LEU A 246 2.43 -4.49 -0.81
CA LEU A 246 3.89 -4.43 -0.85
C LEU A 246 4.46 -5.69 -1.49
N THR A 247 5.20 -5.53 -2.58
CA THR A 247 5.66 -6.65 -3.42
C THR A 247 7.17 -6.87 -3.28
N PHE A 248 7.58 -8.12 -3.03
CA PHE A 248 8.98 -8.52 -2.84
C PHE A 248 9.35 -9.69 -3.75
N THR A 249 10.32 -9.50 -4.63
CA THR A 249 10.77 -10.50 -5.61
C THR A 249 11.93 -11.36 -5.13
N ASP A 250 12.77 -10.83 -4.25
CA ASP A 250 14.05 -11.45 -3.84
C ASP A 250 13.98 -11.99 -2.40
N GLY A 251 12.77 -12.23 -1.90
CA GLY A 251 12.51 -12.54 -0.50
C GLY A 251 12.46 -11.29 0.38
N ILE A 252 12.24 -11.50 1.68
CA ILE A 252 12.11 -10.42 2.67
C ILE A 252 13.14 -10.61 3.77
N ASP A 253 13.94 -9.57 4.05
CA ASP A 253 14.64 -9.48 5.33
C ASP A 253 13.64 -9.04 6.39
N TRP A 254 13.14 -10.00 7.16
CA TRP A 254 12.10 -9.75 8.14
C TRP A 254 12.50 -8.77 9.24
N LYS A 255 13.81 -8.65 9.57
CA LYS A 255 14.25 -7.66 10.56
C LYS A 255 14.18 -6.25 9.99
N ALA A 256 14.62 -6.06 8.75
CA ALA A 256 14.46 -4.79 8.04
C ALA A 256 12.98 -4.44 7.90
N PHE A 257 12.16 -5.42 7.47
CA PHE A 257 10.73 -5.26 7.27
C PHE A 257 10.03 -4.76 8.53
N PHE A 258 10.18 -5.45 9.67
CA PHE A 258 9.47 -5.07 10.89
C PHE A 258 9.92 -3.71 11.42
N LYS A 259 11.21 -3.37 11.26
CA LYS A 259 11.72 -2.05 11.63
C LYS A 259 11.08 -0.97 10.76
N SER A 260 11.10 -1.14 9.45
CA SER A 260 10.50 -0.20 8.48
C SER A 260 8.99 -0.09 8.64
N PHE A 261 8.30 -1.20 8.92
CA PHE A 261 6.86 -1.21 9.18
C PHE A 261 6.52 -0.41 10.44
N ASN A 262 7.33 -0.52 11.50
CA ASN A 262 7.12 0.26 12.71
C ASN A 262 7.42 1.76 12.50
N GLU A 263 8.46 2.09 11.71
CA GLU A 263 8.77 3.48 11.32
C GLU A 263 7.63 4.09 10.50
N LEU A 264 7.07 3.33 9.55
CA LEU A 264 5.91 3.73 8.77
C LEU A 264 4.69 4.04 9.66
N ARG A 265 4.38 3.17 10.62
CA ARG A 265 3.26 3.38 11.57
C ARG A 265 3.46 4.60 12.46
N GLN A 266 4.70 4.96 12.77
CA GLN A 266 5.02 6.19 13.52
C GLN A 266 4.89 7.44 12.66
N GLN A 267 5.15 7.34 11.35
CA GLN A 267 5.00 8.45 10.43
C GLN A 267 3.52 8.75 10.10
N TYR A 268 2.68 7.72 10.10
CA TYR A 268 1.24 7.79 9.74
C TYR A 268 0.33 7.21 10.84
N PRO A 269 0.36 7.75 12.07
CA PRO A 269 -0.39 7.19 13.21
C PRO A 269 -1.91 7.27 13.03
N GLU A 270 -2.41 8.26 12.28
CA GLU A 270 -3.83 8.48 12.00
C GLU A 270 -4.47 7.43 11.10
N HIS A 271 -3.65 6.70 10.31
CA HIS A 271 -4.15 5.79 9.29
C HIS A 271 -4.29 4.33 9.75
N ASN A 272 -4.00 4.04 11.03
CA ASN A 272 -4.08 2.72 11.65
C ASN A 272 -3.62 1.58 10.71
N ILE A 273 -2.39 1.68 10.21
CA ILE A 273 -1.83 0.74 9.24
C ILE A 273 -1.57 -0.60 9.92
N ASP A 274 -2.12 -1.68 9.35
CA ASP A 274 -1.94 -3.05 9.85
C ASP A 274 -1.65 -4.05 8.73
N ILE A 275 -1.14 -5.23 9.06
CA ILE A 275 -0.91 -6.31 8.09
C ILE A 275 -2.20 -7.13 7.97
N GLN A 276 -2.85 -7.05 6.81
CA GLN A 276 -4.03 -7.84 6.53
C GLN A 276 -3.67 -9.30 6.20
N GLY A 277 -2.56 -9.51 5.50
CA GLY A 277 -2.15 -10.85 5.10
C GLY A 277 -0.85 -10.90 4.31
N ILE A 278 -0.30 -12.09 4.18
CA ILE A 278 0.91 -12.37 3.40
C ILE A 278 0.58 -13.49 2.43
N GLU A 279 0.74 -13.23 1.13
CA GLU A 279 0.50 -14.20 0.07
C GLU A 279 1.75 -14.43 -0.77
N ARG A 280 1.92 -15.65 -1.28
CA ARG A 280 2.97 -15.97 -2.25
C ARG A 280 2.33 -16.25 -3.60
N LYS A 281 2.73 -15.48 -4.62
CA LYS A 281 2.32 -15.68 -6.02
C LYS A 281 3.57 -15.99 -6.84
N SER A 282 3.70 -17.24 -7.28
CA SER A 282 4.88 -17.73 -8.00
C SER A 282 6.17 -17.50 -7.20
N ASN A 283 7.07 -16.64 -7.69
CA ASN A 283 8.32 -16.29 -7.02
C ASN A 283 8.27 -14.95 -6.27
N THR A 284 7.08 -14.38 -6.08
CA THR A 284 6.89 -13.07 -5.48
C THR A 284 6.12 -13.22 -4.17
N LEU A 285 6.61 -12.60 -3.11
CA LEU A 285 5.88 -12.45 -1.85
C LEU A 285 5.16 -11.10 -1.85
N ILE A 286 3.89 -11.09 -1.45
CA ILE A 286 3.09 -9.89 -1.34
C ILE A 286 2.63 -9.78 0.11
N VAL A 287 2.94 -8.64 0.74
CA VAL A 287 2.42 -8.28 2.06
C VAL A 287 1.34 -7.24 1.87
N ARG A 288 0.10 -7.61 2.17
CA ARG A 288 -1.07 -6.73 2.05
C ARG A 288 -1.27 -5.96 3.33
N LEU A 289 -1.29 -4.64 3.22
CA LEU A 289 -1.55 -3.73 4.33
C LEU A 289 -3.00 -3.24 4.27
N ASP A 290 -3.64 -3.25 5.43
CA ASP A 290 -4.88 -2.54 5.67
C ASP A 290 -4.57 -1.10 6.09
N VAL A 291 -5.31 -0.13 5.55
CA VAL A 291 -5.10 1.30 5.79
C VAL A 291 -6.44 1.99 5.96
N ASN A 292 -6.67 2.55 7.15
CA ASN A 292 -7.84 3.36 7.42
C ASN A 292 -7.63 4.79 6.90
N VAL A 293 -8.46 5.21 5.94
CA VAL A 293 -8.41 6.57 5.38
C VAL A 293 -9.78 7.21 5.56
N GLU A 294 -9.89 8.15 6.51
CA GLU A 294 -11.16 8.81 6.86
C GLU A 294 -11.73 9.74 5.76
N SER A 295 -10.97 10.08 4.72
CA SER A 295 -11.41 11.00 3.67
C SER A 295 -10.96 10.58 2.26
N VAL A 296 -11.94 10.39 1.38
CA VAL A 296 -11.78 9.86 0.01
C VAL A 296 -11.02 10.79 -0.94
N ILE A 297 -10.97 12.09 -0.65
CA ILE A 297 -10.38 13.10 -1.56
C ILE A 297 -8.87 12.88 -1.77
N ASN A 298 -8.18 12.19 -0.83
CA ASN A 298 -6.73 11.99 -0.87
C ASN A 298 -6.30 10.52 -0.81
N THR A 299 -7.21 9.56 -0.92
CA THR A 299 -6.90 8.13 -0.68
C THR A 299 -5.80 7.60 -1.59
N VAL A 300 -5.84 7.90 -2.90
CA VAL A 300 -4.80 7.45 -3.85
C VAL A 300 -3.44 8.08 -3.54
N VAL A 301 -3.43 9.36 -3.16
CA VAL A 301 -2.21 10.10 -2.85
C VAL A 301 -1.58 9.59 -1.55
N ILE A 302 -2.39 9.39 -0.51
CA ILE A 302 -1.95 8.86 0.79
C ILE A 302 -1.43 7.44 0.63
N LYS A 303 -2.11 6.58 -0.13
CA LYS A 303 -1.65 5.21 -0.38
C LYS A 303 -0.33 5.16 -1.13
N GLY A 304 -0.18 5.98 -2.17
CA GLY A 304 1.09 6.12 -2.88
C GLY A 304 2.22 6.61 -1.96
N ALA A 305 1.93 7.55 -1.06
CA ALA A 305 2.89 8.04 -0.08
C ALA A 305 3.29 6.96 0.94
N ILE A 306 2.33 6.19 1.46
CA ILE A 306 2.58 5.09 2.41
C ILE A 306 3.41 3.99 1.73
N GLU A 307 3.07 3.60 0.50
CA GLU A 307 3.81 2.59 -0.26
C GLU A 307 5.26 3.05 -0.52
N THR A 308 5.44 4.29 -0.97
CA THR A 308 6.75 4.88 -1.25
C THR A 308 7.58 5.01 0.04
N GLY A 309 6.99 5.56 1.10
CA GLY A 309 7.66 5.73 2.39
C GLY A 309 8.10 4.39 2.99
N PHE A 310 7.28 3.35 2.88
CA PHE A 310 7.67 2.01 3.31
C PHE A 310 8.90 1.51 2.53
N LYS A 311 8.90 1.64 1.20
CA LYS A 311 10.02 1.20 0.35
C LYS A 311 11.33 1.91 0.74
N GLU A 312 11.27 3.22 0.95
CA GLU A 312 12.44 4.00 1.39
C GLU A 312 12.98 3.53 2.74
N PHE A 313 12.11 3.37 3.75
CA PHE A 313 12.54 2.83 5.05
C PHE A 313 13.12 1.43 4.92
N TYR A 314 12.52 0.56 4.10
CA TYR A 314 12.99 -0.80 3.87
C TYR A 314 14.38 -0.83 3.27
N GLU A 315 14.64 -0.06 2.21
CA GLU A 315 15.97 0.02 1.59
C GLU A 315 17.04 0.53 2.57
N ILE A 316 16.72 1.56 3.35
CA ILE A 316 17.62 2.11 4.38
C ILE A 316 17.94 1.05 5.44
N ASN A 317 16.92 0.34 5.92
CA ASN A 317 17.09 -0.64 7.00
C ASN A 317 17.78 -1.93 6.54
N VAL A 318 17.56 -2.37 5.30
CA VAL A 318 18.33 -3.46 4.70
C VAL A 318 19.81 -3.08 4.65
N LYS A 319 20.13 -1.91 4.10
CA LYS A 319 21.52 -1.43 3.99
C LYS A 319 22.19 -1.29 5.36
N PHE A 320 21.48 -0.74 6.34
CA PHE A 320 21.98 -0.64 7.71
C PHE A 320 22.31 -2.01 8.32
N LEU A 321 21.45 -3.02 8.08
CA LEU A 321 21.69 -4.38 8.55
C LEU A 321 22.87 -5.04 7.83
N GLU A 322 22.99 -4.87 6.53
CA GLU A 322 24.14 -5.34 5.76
C GLU A 322 25.46 -4.75 6.26
N ASP A 323 25.49 -3.44 6.50
CA ASP A 323 26.67 -2.74 7.02
C ASP A 323 27.01 -3.19 8.45
N LYS A 324 26.00 -3.51 9.26
CA LYS A 324 26.21 -4.11 10.58
C LYS A 324 26.82 -5.50 10.46
N TYR A 325 26.24 -6.39 9.64
CA TYR A 325 26.78 -7.74 9.47
C TYR A 325 28.19 -7.74 8.88
N ARG A 326 28.49 -6.82 7.96
CA ARG A 326 29.83 -6.65 7.42
C ARG A 326 30.85 -6.28 8.50
N ARG A 327 30.49 -5.34 9.39
CA ARG A 327 31.34 -4.97 10.54
C ARG A 327 31.53 -6.12 11.52
N ASP A 328 30.46 -6.85 11.83
CA ASP A 328 30.53 -8.00 12.73
C ASP A 328 31.42 -9.12 12.16
N LEU A 329 31.38 -9.33 10.83
CA LEU A 329 32.27 -10.26 10.13
C LEU A 329 33.73 -9.80 10.17
N GLN A 330 33.98 -8.52 9.90
CA GLN A 330 35.34 -7.96 9.98
C GLN A 330 35.94 -8.07 11.39
N ALA A 331 35.16 -7.74 12.43
CA ALA A 331 35.61 -7.88 13.81
C ALA A 331 35.98 -9.33 14.15
N LYS A 332 35.20 -10.30 13.65
CA LYS A 332 35.53 -11.73 13.81
C LYS A 332 36.78 -12.14 13.04
N ASP A 333 36.97 -11.63 11.83
CA ASP A 333 38.19 -11.89 11.06
C ASP A 333 39.44 -11.32 11.77
N ASP A 334 39.31 -10.14 12.38
CA ASP A 334 40.37 -9.53 13.20
C ASP A 334 40.70 -10.38 14.43
N ASP A 335 39.69 -10.89 15.14
CA ASP A 335 39.87 -11.81 16.27
C ASP A 335 40.59 -13.10 15.83
N ILE A 336 40.17 -13.71 14.70
CA ILE A 336 40.81 -14.90 14.14
C ILE A 336 42.28 -14.63 13.82
N ASN A 337 42.59 -13.47 13.24
CA ASN A 337 43.96 -13.09 12.92
C ASN A 337 44.81 -12.87 14.18
N PHE A 338 44.24 -12.26 15.22
CA PHE A 338 44.90 -12.09 16.52
C PHE A 338 45.23 -13.45 17.17
N TYR A 339 44.28 -14.39 17.21
CA TYR A 339 44.53 -15.73 17.75
C TYR A 339 45.58 -16.49 16.94
N ARG A 340 45.59 -16.35 15.60
CA ARG A 340 46.63 -16.93 14.74
C ARG A 340 48.02 -16.37 15.05
N GLN A 341 48.13 -15.05 15.26
CA GLN A 341 49.40 -14.41 15.64
C GLN A 341 49.91 -14.92 16.99
N GLN A 342 49.07 -14.95 18.02
CA GLN A 342 49.45 -15.50 19.33
C GLN A 342 49.93 -16.96 19.22
N SER A 343 49.25 -17.78 18.43
CA SER A 343 49.68 -19.16 18.20
C SER A 343 51.06 -19.25 17.52
N MET A 344 51.39 -18.33 16.61
CA MET A 344 52.72 -18.28 15.99
C MET A 344 53.80 -17.85 16.98
N GLU A 345 53.52 -16.87 17.84
CA GLU A 345 54.45 -16.43 18.88
C GLU A 345 54.78 -17.54 19.87
N ILE A 346 53.78 -18.33 20.30
CA ILE A 346 53.98 -19.50 21.17
C ILE A 346 54.89 -20.53 20.48
N LEU A 347 54.67 -20.79 19.18
CA LEU A 347 55.52 -21.69 18.41
C LEU A 347 56.98 -21.22 18.34
N GLU A 348 57.22 -19.93 18.18
CA GLU A 348 58.58 -19.37 18.21
C GLU A 348 59.23 -19.46 19.60
N ILE A 349 58.47 -19.19 20.68
CA ILE A 349 58.96 -19.39 22.05
C ILE A 349 59.38 -20.85 22.26
N ILE A 350 58.57 -21.81 21.80
CA ILE A 350 58.90 -23.24 21.88
C ILE A 350 60.20 -23.55 21.11
N LYS A 351 60.36 -23.05 19.88
CA LYS A 351 61.61 -23.24 19.11
C LYS A 351 62.83 -22.63 19.82
N GLN A 352 62.69 -21.46 20.44
CA GLN A 352 63.76 -20.81 21.20
C GLN A 352 64.12 -21.57 22.48
N GLN A 353 63.14 -22.19 23.14
CA GLN A 353 63.38 -23.03 24.32
C GLN A 353 64.10 -24.34 23.95
N VAL A 354 63.75 -24.94 22.81
CA VAL A 354 64.37 -26.18 22.31
C VAL A 354 65.82 -25.97 21.85
N THR A 355 66.21 -24.75 21.50
CA THR A 355 67.56 -24.39 21.01
C THR A 355 68.54 -23.97 22.12
N ARG A 356 68.11 -23.89 23.40
CA ARG A 356 69.01 -23.63 24.53
C ARG A 356 69.73 -24.92 24.97
N PRO A 357 71.07 -24.95 25.08
CA PRO A 357 71.78 -26.11 25.59
C PRO A 357 71.48 -26.32 27.08
N ILE A 358 71.08 -27.53 27.43
CA ILE A 358 70.78 -27.94 28.81
C ILE A 358 72.12 -28.23 29.51
N ASN A 359 72.47 -27.45 30.52
CA ASN A 359 73.62 -27.72 31.40
C ASN A 359 73.13 -28.53 32.61
N VAL A 360 73.45 -29.83 32.65
CA VAL A 360 73.08 -30.73 33.76
C VAL A 360 74.33 -31.04 34.57
N GLU A 361 74.53 -30.34 35.69
CA GLU A 361 75.40 -30.81 36.77
C GLU A 361 74.53 -31.21 37.99
N LYS A 362 74.53 -32.53 38.26
CA LYS A 362 74.35 -33.25 39.55
C LYS A 362 73.33 -32.67 40.55
N ILE A 363 72.32 -33.44 40.98
CA ILE A 363 72.44 -34.49 42.00
C ILE A 363 71.32 -35.53 41.84
N MET A 364 71.70 -36.81 41.87
CA MET A 364 70.80 -37.97 41.93
C MET A 364 70.23 -38.16 43.35
N SER A 365 68.94 -38.48 43.45
CA SER A 365 68.43 -39.39 44.47
C SER A 365 67.28 -40.22 43.90
N ASP A 366 67.50 -41.53 43.89
CA ASP A 366 66.59 -42.56 43.39
C ASP A 366 65.24 -42.55 44.11
N THR A 367 64.16 -42.51 43.34
CA THR A 367 63.13 -43.57 43.24
C THR A 367 61.90 -42.95 42.59
N TYR A 368 61.71 -43.16 41.29
CA TYR A 368 60.40 -43.55 40.74
C TYR A 368 60.62 -44.05 39.31
N ASN A 369 60.25 -45.31 39.13
CA ASN A 369 60.49 -46.12 37.95
C ASN A 369 59.60 -45.64 36.79
N ASN A 370 60.19 -45.24 35.66
CA ASN A 370 59.48 -45.15 34.38
C ASN A 370 60.46 -45.50 33.24
N ASN A 371 60.32 -46.72 32.71
CA ASN A 371 61.05 -47.19 31.55
C ASN A 371 60.56 -46.49 30.28
N PHE A 372 61.45 -45.68 29.72
CA PHE A 372 61.47 -45.31 28.31
C PHE A 372 61.69 -46.55 27.43
N HIS A 373 61.01 -46.63 26.29
CA HIS A 373 61.53 -47.31 25.09
C HIS A 373 61.54 -46.32 23.92
N LYS A 374 62.74 -46.12 23.35
CA LYS A 374 63.07 -45.23 22.24
C LYS A 374 62.35 -45.61 20.93
N PRO A 375 61.97 -44.67 20.05
CA PRO A 375 61.66 -45.00 18.66
C PRO A 375 62.85 -44.78 17.71
N ASN A 376 63.05 -45.80 16.88
CA ASN A 376 63.99 -45.96 15.76
C ASN A 376 63.77 -44.93 14.62
N ILE A 377 64.85 -44.32 14.16
CA ILE A 377 64.91 -43.34 13.04
C ILE A 377 64.78 -44.01 11.66
N SER A 378 64.75 -45.34 11.58
CA SER A 378 64.67 -46.12 10.34
C SER A 378 63.26 -46.27 9.73
N ASN A 379 62.20 -45.84 10.42
CA ASN A 379 60.82 -45.91 9.89
C ASN A 379 60.31 -44.62 9.22
N PHE A 380 61.15 -43.58 9.13
CA PHE A 380 60.75 -42.29 8.56
C PHE A 380 60.85 -42.26 7.02
N ALA A 381 61.79 -43.02 6.44
CA ALA A 381 61.98 -43.08 4.98
C ALA A 381 60.86 -43.85 4.27
N ASN A 382 60.35 -44.94 4.85
CA ASN A 382 59.27 -45.74 4.24
C ASN A 382 57.88 -45.09 4.39
N LYS A 383 57.68 -44.16 5.32
CA LYS A 383 56.40 -43.46 5.52
C LYS A 383 56.20 -42.24 4.62
N MET A 384 57.23 -41.78 3.91
CA MET A 384 57.11 -40.64 2.97
C MET A 384 56.73 -41.08 1.56
N GLU A 385 57.02 -42.32 1.15
CA GLU A 385 56.66 -42.84 -0.17
C GLU A 385 55.23 -43.40 -0.22
N ASP A 386 54.74 -44.02 0.87
CA ASP A 386 53.37 -44.54 0.96
C ASP A 386 52.31 -43.45 1.20
N ASN A 387 52.66 -42.33 1.86
CA ASN A 387 51.72 -41.22 2.05
C ASN A 387 51.50 -40.38 0.79
N ALA A 388 52.47 -40.33 -0.14
CA ALA A 388 52.35 -39.52 -1.35
C ALA A 388 51.43 -40.15 -2.42
N ARG A 389 51.12 -41.46 -2.32
CA ARG A 389 50.23 -42.16 -3.27
C ARG A 389 48.84 -42.51 -2.72
N GLN A 390 48.60 -42.45 -1.41
CA GLN A 390 47.26 -42.63 -0.84
C GLN A 390 46.54 -41.32 -0.45
N GLN A 391 47.23 -40.18 -0.35
CA GLN A 391 46.61 -38.86 -0.09
C GLN A 391 46.17 -38.09 -1.34
N ALA A 392 46.21 -38.70 -2.53
CA ALA A 392 45.76 -38.05 -3.76
C ALA A 392 44.28 -38.29 -4.11
N ASN A 393 43.52 -39.05 -3.31
CA ASN A 393 42.10 -39.32 -3.64
C ASN A 393 41.10 -39.28 -2.47
N GLN A 394 41.51 -38.97 -1.24
CA GLN A 394 40.58 -38.79 -0.11
C GLN A 394 41.15 -37.77 0.88
N ASN A 395 40.76 -36.50 0.73
CA ASN A 395 40.51 -35.53 1.81
C ASN A 395 40.41 -34.12 1.21
N ILE A 396 39.19 -33.60 1.14
CA ILE A 396 38.97 -32.16 1.38
C ILE A 396 38.03 -32.09 2.57
N TYR A 397 38.60 -32.15 3.77
CA TYR A 397 37.90 -31.88 5.03
C TYR A 397 38.83 -31.08 5.93
N THR A 398 38.35 -29.98 6.51
CA THR A 398 39.14 -29.18 7.46
C THR A 398 39.02 -29.78 8.86
N SER A 399 40.10 -29.72 9.68
CA SER A 399 40.09 -30.19 11.07
C SER A 399 38.98 -29.54 11.93
N GLU A 400 38.57 -28.32 11.55
CA GLU A 400 37.51 -27.52 12.16
C GLU A 400 36.10 -28.13 11.97
N GLN A 401 35.82 -28.75 10.81
CA GLN A 401 34.56 -29.44 10.56
C GLN A 401 34.39 -30.68 11.45
N LYS A 402 35.49 -31.43 11.66
CA LYS A 402 35.49 -32.59 12.57
C LYS A 402 35.21 -32.19 14.02
N GLN A 403 35.77 -31.05 14.46
CA GLN A 403 35.52 -30.52 15.80
C GLN A 403 34.07 -30.05 15.96
N THR A 404 33.55 -29.31 14.97
CA THR A 404 32.15 -28.86 14.97
C THR A 404 31.17 -30.02 15.05
N LEU A 405 31.45 -31.13 14.35
CA LEU A 405 30.59 -32.30 14.34
C LEU A 405 30.62 -33.06 15.67
N ALA A 406 31.78 -33.16 16.32
CA ALA A 406 31.91 -33.70 17.67
C ALA A 406 31.13 -32.86 18.71
N ASP A 407 31.19 -31.54 18.59
CA ASP A 407 30.45 -30.62 19.47
C ASP A 407 28.93 -30.77 19.29
N VAL A 408 28.46 -30.80 18.03
CA VAL A 408 27.03 -31.02 17.70
C VAL A 408 26.54 -32.37 18.21
N SER A 409 27.34 -33.43 18.04
CA SER A 409 27.01 -34.77 18.54
C SER A 409 26.82 -34.77 20.06
N THR A 410 27.74 -34.13 20.78
CA THR A 410 27.68 -34.01 22.25
C THR A 410 26.43 -33.26 22.71
N GLU A 411 26.07 -32.17 22.03
CA GLU A 411 24.93 -31.32 22.36
C GLU A 411 23.59 -32.07 22.16
N ILE A 412 23.44 -32.81 21.05
CA ILE A 412 22.26 -33.65 20.80
C ILE A 412 22.14 -34.77 21.84
N GLN A 413 23.25 -35.43 22.21
CA GLN A 413 23.24 -36.48 23.22
C GLN A 413 22.83 -35.96 24.61
N GLN A 414 23.23 -34.75 24.97
CA GLN A 414 22.85 -34.12 26.24
C GLN A 414 21.34 -33.86 26.30
N LEU A 415 20.74 -33.35 25.22
CA LEU A 415 19.30 -33.12 25.15
C LEU A 415 18.50 -34.42 25.30
N ILE A 416 18.94 -35.51 24.65
CA ILE A 416 18.26 -36.80 24.77
C ILE A 416 18.40 -37.36 26.20
N LYS A 417 19.60 -37.29 26.79
CA LYS A 417 19.82 -37.72 28.18
C LYS A 417 18.98 -36.93 29.18
N GLN A 418 18.86 -35.61 28.99
CA GLN A 418 18.02 -34.75 29.83
C GLN A 418 16.54 -35.15 29.73
N PHE A 419 16.06 -35.47 28.54
CA PHE A 419 14.69 -35.92 28.33
C PHE A 419 14.43 -37.29 28.99
N GLU A 420 15.37 -38.23 28.87
CA GLU A 420 15.28 -39.57 29.47
C GLU A 420 15.27 -39.56 31.00
N GLN A 421 15.94 -38.59 31.63
CA GLN A 421 15.92 -38.43 33.09
C GLN A 421 14.51 -38.18 33.63
N ASN A 422 13.68 -37.47 32.87
CA ASN A 422 12.31 -37.15 33.25
C ASN A 422 11.29 -38.10 32.61
N ASN A 423 11.66 -38.83 31.56
CA ASN A 423 10.78 -39.71 30.78
C ASN A 423 11.49 -41.04 30.40
N PRO A 424 11.74 -41.94 31.36
CA PRO A 424 12.54 -43.15 31.14
C PRO A 424 11.89 -44.18 30.20
N THR A 425 10.58 -44.08 29.94
CA THR A 425 9.83 -44.95 29.02
C THR A 425 9.57 -44.31 27.65
N ALA A 426 10.14 -43.14 27.37
CA ALA A 426 9.86 -42.42 26.12
C ALA A 426 10.32 -43.21 24.88
N ASN A 427 9.47 -43.22 23.86
CA ASN A 427 9.76 -43.86 22.58
C ASN A 427 10.66 -42.97 21.69
N GLU A 428 11.18 -43.52 20.58
CA GLU A 428 12.09 -42.78 19.69
C GLU A 428 11.44 -41.54 19.06
N SER A 429 10.16 -41.60 18.72
CA SER A 429 9.43 -40.47 18.13
C SER A 429 9.30 -39.29 19.10
N GLU A 430 9.03 -39.57 20.38
CA GLU A 430 8.98 -38.55 21.45
C GLU A 430 10.34 -37.90 21.67
N LYS A 431 11.43 -38.67 21.62
CA LYS A 431 12.81 -38.16 21.70
C LYS A 431 13.14 -37.25 20.51
N ILE A 432 12.74 -37.64 19.30
CA ILE A 432 12.96 -36.83 18.09
C ILE A 432 12.19 -35.50 18.17
N ALA A 433 10.92 -35.53 18.59
CA ALA A 433 10.09 -34.33 18.73
C ALA A 433 10.69 -33.35 19.75
N TYR A 434 11.04 -33.83 20.95
CA TYR A 434 11.65 -33.01 21.99
C TYR A 434 12.94 -32.34 21.51
N VAL A 435 13.85 -33.09 20.88
CA VAL A 435 15.10 -32.51 20.39
C VAL A 435 14.83 -31.49 19.28
N ASN A 436 13.85 -31.70 18.40
CA ASN A 436 13.50 -30.73 17.36
C ASN A 436 12.95 -29.40 17.91
N ASP A 437 12.22 -29.47 19.02
CA ASP A 437 11.62 -28.32 19.70
C ASP A 437 12.67 -27.53 20.51
N GLU A 438 13.58 -28.23 21.20
CA GLU A 438 14.61 -27.62 22.05
C GLU A 438 15.87 -27.18 21.27
N THR A 439 16.03 -27.60 20.01
CA THR A 439 17.21 -27.26 19.21
C THR A 439 17.13 -25.85 18.61
N THR A 440 18.15 -25.05 18.88
CA THR A 440 18.25 -23.67 18.38
C THR A 440 18.55 -23.60 16.87
N PRO A 441 18.14 -22.52 16.16
CA PRO A 441 18.49 -22.31 14.75
C PRO A 441 20.01 -22.23 14.48
N SER A 442 20.83 -21.87 15.47
CA SER A 442 22.29 -21.90 15.36
C SER A 442 22.84 -23.33 15.41
N LEU A 443 22.32 -24.18 16.31
CA LEU A 443 22.67 -25.60 16.38
C LEU A 443 22.29 -26.33 15.08
N LYS A 444 21.09 -26.09 14.56
CA LYS A 444 20.65 -26.65 13.26
C LYS A 444 21.58 -26.24 12.11
N ARG A 445 21.97 -24.97 12.04
CA ARG A 445 22.91 -24.48 11.01
C ARG A 445 24.33 -25.03 11.18
N ARG A 446 24.84 -25.14 12.41
CA ARG A 446 26.14 -25.78 12.71
C ARG A 446 26.13 -27.25 12.28
N ALA A 447 25.06 -27.98 12.61
CA ALA A 447 24.89 -29.37 12.23
C ALA A 447 24.85 -29.54 10.70
N ILE A 448 23.97 -28.80 10.02
CA ILE A 448 23.85 -28.87 8.55
C ILE A 448 25.16 -28.45 7.87
N GLY A 449 25.79 -27.35 8.30
CA GLY A 449 27.04 -26.85 7.74
C GLY A 449 28.23 -27.77 7.97
N ALA A 450 28.29 -28.43 9.14
CA ALA A 450 29.30 -29.45 9.42
C ALA A 450 29.06 -30.75 8.62
N LEU A 451 27.84 -31.00 8.14
CA LEU A 451 27.46 -32.23 7.44
C LEU A 451 27.40 -32.10 5.91
N GLN A 452 27.40 -30.87 5.38
CA GLN A 452 27.49 -30.59 3.95
C GLN A 452 28.83 -31.12 3.40
N GLY A 453 28.81 -32.34 2.85
CA GLY A 453 29.98 -33.00 2.25
C GLY A 453 30.41 -34.32 2.92
N PHE A 454 29.73 -34.77 3.98
CA PHE A 454 30.01 -36.05 4.63
C PHE A 454 29.19 -37.20 4.02
N SER A 455 29.81 -38.38 3.86
CA SER A 455 29.07 -39.61 3.54
C SER A 455 28.33 -40.12 4.77
N GLU A 456 27.27 -40.89 4.57
CA GLU A 456 26.46 -41.46 5.66
C GLU A 456 27.31 -42.26 6.66
N THR A 457 28.33 -42.97 6.18
CA THR A 457 29.30 -43.72 6.99
C THR A 457 30.18 -42.83 7.87
N ALA A 458 30.53 -41.63 7.40
CA ALA A 458 31.34 -40.70 8.18
C ALA A 458 30.53 -40.06 9.31
N ILE A 459 29.20 -40.01 9.22
CA ILE A 459 28.31 -39.56 10.31
C ILE A 459 28.26 -40.61 11.43
N GLU A 460 28.35 -41.89 11.08
CA GLU A 460 28.30 -43.00 12.04
C GLU A 460 29.48 -43.00 13.03
N GLU A 461 30.66 -42.50 12.62
CA GLU A 461 31.84 -42.40 13.48
C GLU A 461 31.72 -41.36 14.61
N PHE A 462 30.82 -40.36 14.49
CA PHE A 462 30.74 -39.24 15.45
C PHE A 462 29.66 -39.42 16.53
N PHE A 463 28.76 -40.38 16.38
CA PHE A 463 27.72 -40.66 17.36
C PHE A 463 28.07 -41.92 18.16
N ASP A 464 28.63 -41.70 19.35
CA ASP A 464 28.96 -42.78 20.28
C ASP A 464 27.69 -43.51 20.77
N ASN A 465 27.77 -44.83 20.89
CA ASN A 465 26.68 -45.75 20.59
C ASN A 465 25.54 -45.76 21.65
N SER A 466 24.32 -45.44 21.21
CA SER A 466 22.97 -45.75 21.75
C SER A 466 21.92 -44.80 21.16
N TYR A 467 22.32 -43.58 20.79
CA TYR A 467 21.45 -42.53 20.23
C TYR A 467 21.60 -42.32 18.72
N ILE A 468 22.44 -43.12 18.05
CA ILE A 468 22.84 -42.93 16.65
C ILE A 468 21.65 -42.92 15.68
N ASN A 469 20.67 -43.82 15.85
CA ASN A 469 19.50 -43.90 14.99
C ASN A 469 18.56 -42.70 15.17
N ILE A 470 18.40 -42.22 16.41
CA ILE A 470 17.59 -41.05 16.76
C ILE A 470 18.25 -39.78 16.20
N ALA A 471 19.56 -39.61 16.42
CA ALA A 471 20.32 -38.47 15.90
C ALA A 471 20.29 -38.41 14.36
N LYS A 472 20.42 -39.56 13.69
CA LYS A 472 20.31 -39.69 12.24
C LYS A 472 18.93 -39.24 11.74
N ALA A 473 17.85 -39.64 12.41
CA ALA A 473 16.50 -39.23 12.05
C ALA A 473 16.28 -37.71 12.21
N ILE A 474 16.76 -37.13 13.32
CA ILE A 474 16.69 -35.69 13.60
C ILE A 474 17.42 -34.90 12.50
N ILE A 475 18.68 -35.25 12.24
CA ILE A 475 19.51 -34.55 11.26
C ILE A 475 18.96 -34.71 9.85
N LYS A 476 18.46 -35.89 9.49
CA LYS A 476 17.85 -36.13 8.18
C LYS A 476 16.60 -35.26 7.99
N GLY A 477 15.78 -35.09 9.03
CA GLY A 477 14.65 -34.16 9.01
C GLY A 477 15.06 -32.70 8.85
N TRP A 478 16.23 -32.28 9.35
CA TRP A 478 16.74 -30.93 9.13
C TRP A 478 17.24 -30.69 7.70
N ILE A 479 17.83 -31.70 7.07
CA ILE A 479 18.39 -31.61 5.70
C ILE A 479 17.27 -31.73 4.65
N LYS A 480 16.26 -32.59 4.90
CA LYS A 480 15.11 -32.80 4.05
C LYS A 480 13.83 -32.73 4.89
N PRO A 481 13.33 -31.52 5.21
CA PRO A 481 12.01 -31.38 5.77
C PRO A 481 10.99 -31.79 4.71
N ASP A 482 10.18 -32.81 4.99
CA ASP A 482 9.10 -33.29 4.10
C ASP A 482 8.06 -32.19 3.79
#